data_AF-W2TKE4-F1
#
_entry.id   AF-W2TKE4-F1
#
_cell.length_a   1.000
_cell.length_b   1.000
_cell.length_c   1.000
_cell.angle_alpha   90.00
_cell.angle_beta   90.00
_cell.angle_gamma   90.00
#
_symmetry.space_group_name_H-M   'P 1'
#
loop_
_entity.id
_entity.type
_entity.pdbx_description
1 polymer ?
#
loop_
_entity_poly.entity_id
_entity_poly.type
_entity_poly.pdbx_seq_one_letter_code
_entity_poly.pdbx_strand_id
1 'polypeptide(L)'
;MSTLICEEPFSAAVESGLLQNVCHSCFLYSRERKLRFCSRCLTVHYCSVKCQRNDWHDHSAECKCLKKYSPRIPSCFVRLLARFYWKMSAKGQAAVSFNSRRCYDLADNCHELVKSPKHMEYFSSLFNILVEYMYGTEVTSKKEMFSIYGKVI
;
A
#
# COMPACT_ATOMS: atom_id res chain seq x y z
N MET A 1 -15.91 24.72 -16.43
CA MET A 1 -14.61 24.20 -15.93
C MET A 1 -14.28 22.95 -16.73
N SER A 2 -13.12 22.91 -17.38
CA SER A 2 -12.69 21.74 -18.15
C SER A 2 -11.69 20.93 -17.32
N THR A 3 -12.01 19.67 -17.05
CA THR A 3 -11.07 18.73 -16.42
C THR A 3 -10.05 18.31 -17.47
N LEU A 4 -8.75 18.49 -17.20
CA LEU A 4 -7.69 18.10 -18.11
C LEU A 4 -7.39 16.60 -18.02
N ILE A 5 -7.20 16.08 -16.80
CA ILE A 5 -6.86 14.68 -16.51
C ILE A 5 -7.51 14.26 -15.18
N CYS A 6 -7.91 13.00 -15.07
CA CYS A 6 -8.29 12.32 -13.83
C CYS A 6 -7.67 10.92 -13.84
N GLU A 7 -7.02 10.52 -12.75
CA GLU A 7 -6.35 9.22 -12.63
C GLU A 7 -6.59 8.63 -11.25
N GLU A 8 -6.76 7.31 -11.20
CA GLU A 8 -6.86 6.55 -9.95
C GLU A 8 -5.47 6.29 -9.36
N PRO A 9 -5.31 6.26 -8.03
CA PRO A 9 -4.02 6.01 -7.41
C PRO A 9 -3.50 4.63 -7.79
N PHE A 10 -2.20 4.54 -8.11
CA PHE A 10 -1.57 3.23 -8.32
C PHE A 10 -1.63 2.37 -7.05
N SER A 11 -1.35 2.95 -5.89
CA SER A 11 -1.47 2.28 -4.58
C SER A 11 -1.95 3.29 -3.57
N ALA A 12 -2.79 2.85 -2.64
CA ALA A 12 -3.32 3.68 -1.56
C ALA A 12 -3.57 2.84 -0.31
N ALA A 13 -3.49 3.49 0.86
CA ALA A 13 -3.77 2.90 2.15
C ALA A 13 -4.49 3.92 3.05
N VAL A 14 -5.49 3.46 3.81
CA VAL A 14 -6.20 4.30 4.78
C VAL A 14 -5.31 4.57 5.99
N GLU A 15 -5.32 5.79 6.52
CA GLU A 15 -4.58 6.13 7.74
C GLU A 15 -5.00 5.25 8.93
N SER A 16 -4.04 4.86 9.76
CA SER A 16 -4.19 3.89 10.85
C SER A 16 -5.27 4.29 11.86
N GLY A 17 -5.38 5.59 12.17
CA GLY A 17 -6.44 6.11 13.04
C GLY A 17 -7.84 6.15 12.42
N LEU A 18 -7.97 5.89 11.12
CA LEU A 18 -9.22 6.00 10.37
C LEU A 18 -9.74 4.66 9.83
N LEU A 19 -9.08 3.55 10.17
CA LEU A 19 -9.38 2.22 9.62
C LEU A 19 -10.83 1.78 9.80
N GLN A 20 -11.50 2.19 10.89
CA GLN A 20 -12.88 1.80 11.17
C GLN A 20 -13.92 2.75 10.55
N ASN A 21 -13.50 3.96 10.15
CA ASN A 21 -14.40 5.03 9.69
C ASN A 21 -14.28 5.32 8.20
N VAL A 22 -13.24 4.85 7.52
CA VAL A 22 -13.03 5.08 6.08
C VAL A 22 -13.14 3.78 5.29
N CYS A 23 -13.92 3.82 4.22
CA CYS A 23 -13.99 2.70 3.27
C CYS A 23 -12.62 2.50 2.60
N HIS A 24 -12.07 1.29 2.68
CA HIS A 24 -10.74 0.98 2.13
C HIS A 24 -10.69 0.93 0.61
N SER A 25 -11.83 0.94 -0.07
CA SER A 25 -11.91 0.93 -1.52
C SER A 25 -12.16 2.32 -2.11
N CYS A 26 -13.14 3.07 -1.57
CA CYS A 26 -13.55 4.35 -2.15
C CYS A 26 -13.16 5.57 -1.30
N PHE A 27 -12.47 5.36 -0.17
CA PHE A 27 -11.98 6.40 0.73
C PHE A 27 -13.04 7.34 1.32
N LEU A 28 -14.33 7.03 1.13
CA LEU A 28 -15.42 7.77 1.76
C LEU A 28 -15.40 7.56 3.28
N TYR A 29 -15.36 8.67 4.01
CA TYR A 29 -15.51 8.70 5.45
C TYR A 29 -16.98 8.46 5.83
N SER A 30 -17.22 7.58 6.81
CA SER A 30 -18.53 7.30 7.36
C SER A 30 -18.66 7.87 8.77
N ARG A 31 -19.52 8.90 8.90
CA ARG A 31 -19.87 9.53 10.19
C ARG A 31 -20.88 8.71 10.98
N GLU A 32 -21.84 8.10 10.29
CA GLU A 32 -23.05 7.55 10.92
C GLU A 32 -23.29 6.06 10.63
N ARG A 33 -22.81 5.54 9.49
CA ARG A 33 -23.02 4.14 9.11
C ARG A 33 -21.84 3.29 9.55
N LYS A 34 -22.12 2.22 10.29
CA LYS A 34 -21.11 1.21 10.61
C LYS A 34 -20.64 0.53 9.32
N LEU A 35 -19.36 0.70 8.99
CA LEU A 35 -18.74 0.00 7.87
C LEU A 35 -18.66 -1.50 8.17
N ARG A 36 -18.67 -2.31 7.11
CA ARG A 36 -18.53 -3.77 7.22
C ARG A 36 -17.06 -4.13 7.15
N PHE A 37 -16.54 -4.82 8.15
CA PHE A 37 -15.15 -5.29 8.14
C PHE A 37 -14.99 -6.56 7.28
N CYS A 38 -13.79 -6.77 6.75
CA CYS A 38 -13.42 -8.03 6.13
C CYS A 38 -13.38 -9.13 7.20
N SER A 39 -14.23 -10.16 7.08
CA SER A 39 -14.34 -11.25 8.05
C SER A 39 -13.08 -12.10 8.20
N ARG A 40 -12.11 -11.99 7.29
CA ARG A 40 -10.86 -12.78 7.33
C ARG A 40 -9.76 -12.13 8.16
N CYS A 41 -9.49 -10.85 7.93
CA CYS A 41 -8.42 -10.13 8.65
C CYS A 41 -8.95 -9.23 9.78
N LEU A 42 -10.24 -8.89 9.78
CA LEU A 42 -10.90 -8.02 10.75
C LEU A 42 -10.38 -6.58 10.81
N THR A 43 -9.46 -6.18 9.92
CA THR A 43 -8.81 -4.85 9.92
C THR A 43 -9.46 -3.87 8.96
N VAL A 44 -9.67 -4.28 7.70
CA VAL A 44 -10.14 -3.38 6.64
C VAL A 44 -11.67 -3.31 6.60
N HIS A 45 -12.20 -2.14 6.26
CA HIS A 45 -13.62 -1.82 6.34
C HIS A 45 -14.17 -1.28 5.01
N TYR A 46 -15.41 -1.62 4.68
CA TYR A 46 -16.06 -1.27 3.42
C TYR A 46 -17.49 -0.76 3.62
N CYS A 47 -17.90 0.19 2.79
CA CYS A 47 -19.29 0.69 2.79
C CYS A 47 -20.27 -0.27 2.10
N SER A 48 -19.78 -1.17 1.25
CA SER A 48 -20.60 -2.11 0.47
C SER A 48 -19.81 -3.36 0.06
N VAL A 49 -20.52 -4.43 -0.30
CA VAL A 49 -19.92 -5.64 -0.90
C VAL A 49 -19.24 -5.32 -2.24
N LYS A 50 -19.74 -4.32 -2.98
CA LYS A 50 -19.10 -3.83 -4.22
C LYS A 50 -17.70 -3.28 -3.92
N CYS A 51 -17.56 -2.41 -2.92
CA CYS A 51 -16.26 -1.89 -2.49
C CYS A 51 -15.31 -2.99 -2.03
N GLN A 52 -15.80 -3.99 -1.29
CA GLN A 52 -14.98 -5.13 -0.89
C GLN A 52 -14.45 -5.92 -2.09
N ARG A 53 -15.29 -6.16 -3.12
CA ARG A 53 -14.89 -6.85 -4.34
C ARG A 53 -13.89 -6.04 -5.15
N ASN A 54 -14.08 -4.73 -5.26
CA ASN A 54 -13.19 -3.84 -6.00
C ASN A 54 -11.79 -3.79 -5.39
N ASP A 55 -11.68 -3.70 -4.06
CA ASP A 55 -10.37 -3.69 -3.37
C ASP A 55 -9.73 -5.08 -3.27
N TRP A 56 -10.43 -6.17 -3.61
CA TRP A 56 -9.90 -7.53 -3.44
C TRP A 56 -8.59 -7.77 -4.20
N HIS A 57 -8.42 -7.12 -5.36
CA HIS A 57 -7.18 -7.20 -6.13
C HIS A 57 -5.96 -6.80 -5.26
N ASP A 58 -6.03 -5.63 -4.63
CA ASP A 58 -4.94 -5.07 -3.84
C ASP A 58 -4.94 -5.64 -2.40
N HIS A 59 -6.12 -5.98 -1.86
CA HIS A 59 -6.28 -6.50 -0.51
C HIS A 59 -5.97 -8.00 -0.38
N SER A 60 -6.08 -8.83 -1.42
CA SER A 60 -6.01 -10.29 -1.26
C SER A 60 -4.70 -10.79 -0.63
N ALA A 61 -3.56 -10.23 -1.04
CA ALA A 61 -2.25 -10.49 -0.44
C ALA A 61 -2.18 -9.90 0.97
N GLU A 62 -2.55 -8.62 1.10
CA GLU A 62 -2.58 -7.88 2.37
C GLU A 62 -3.43 -8.57 3.45
N CYS A 63 -4.56 -9.16 3.07
CA CYS A 63 -5.52 -9.83 3.94
C CYS A 63 -4.85 -10.97 4.72
N LYS A 64 -4.00 -11.75 4.03
CA LYS A 64 -3.26 -12.86 4.63
C LYS A 64 -2.22 -12.34 5.62
N CYS A 65 -1.52 -11.27 5.26
CA CYS A 65 -0.50 -10.62 6.09
C CYS A 65 -1.13 -10.02 7.35
N LEU A 66 -2.19 -9.21 7.21
CA LEU A 66 -2.93 -8.62 8.34
C LEU A 66 -3.46 -9.66 9.31
N LYS A 67 -4.05 -10.76 8.80
CA LYS A 67 -4.54 -11.85 9.65
C LYS A 67 -3.42 -12.45 10.51
N LYS A 68 -2.22 -12.62 9.95
CA LYS A 68 -1.06 -13.18 10.67
C LYS A 68 -0.39 -12.17 11.60
N TYR A 69 -0.39 -10.89 11.24
CA TYR A 69 0.25 -9.82 12.02
C TYR A 69 -0.58 -9.39 13.24
N SER A 70 -1.88 -9.73 13.25
CA SER A 70 -2.79 -9.56 14.38
C SER A 70 -2.19 -10.10 15.69
N PRO A 71 -2.36 -9.40 16.84
CA PRO A 71 -3.23 -8.23 17.04
C PRO A 71 -2.62 -6.89 16.62
N ARG A 72 -1.37 -6.87 16.11
CA ARG A 72 -0.74 -5.64 15.64
C ARG A 72 -1.28 -5.23 14.28
N ILE A 73 -1.28 -3.93 14.02
CA ILE A 73 -1.60 -3.36 12.71
C ILE A 73 -0.41 -2.49 12.29
N PRO A 74 0.21 -2.76 11.13
CA PRO A 74 1.30 -1.92 10.65
C PRO A 74 0.80 -0.51 10.28
N SER A 75 1.72 0.46 10.33
CA SER A 75 1.41 1.84 9.97
C SER A 75 0.89 1.98 8.54
N CYS A 76 0.23 3.10 8.26
CA CYS A 76 -0.25 3.45 6.92
C CYS A 76 0.85 3.31 5.86
N PHE A 77 2.05 3.82 6.16
CA PHE A 77 3.18 3.80 5.25
C PHE A 77 3.68 2.37 4.96
N VAL A 78 3.76 1.50 5.97
CA VAL A 78 4.14 0.09 5.78
C VAL A 78 3.12 -0.62 4.88
N ARG A 79 1.81 -0.39 5.10
CA ARG A 79 0.75 -0.98 4.26
C ARG A 79 0.80 -0.45 2.83
N LEU A 80 1.04 0.85 2.65
CA LEU A 80 1.18 1.49 1.34
C LEU A 80 2.33 0.87 0.53
N LEU A 81 3.51 0.73 1.14
CA LEU A 81 4.68 0.14 0.50
C LEU A 81 4.46 -1.33 0.14
N ALA A 82 3.85 -2.11 1.03
CA ALA A 82 3.53 -3.51 0.74
C ALA A 82 2.55 -3.64 -0.44
N ARG A 83 1.47 -2.83 -0.46
CA ARG A 83 0.52 -2.77 -1.59
C ARG A 83 1.20 -2.36 -2.89
N PHE A 84 2.08 -1.35 -2.84
CA PHE A 84 2.85 -0.90 -4.00
C PHE A 84 3.78 -2.01 -4.53
N TYR A 85 4.51 -2.69 -3.64
CA TYR A 85 5.38 -3.82 -3.98
C TYR A 85 4.61 -4.94 -4.67
N TRP A 86 3.54 -5.46 -4.05
CA TRP A 86 2.76 -6.55 -4.64
C TRP A 86 2.19 -6.20 -6.00
N LYS A 87 1.74 -4.95 -6.19
CA LYS A 87 1.21 -4.48 -7.47
C LYS A 87 2.30 -4.35 -8.53
N MET A 88 3.51 -3.93 -8.16
CA MET A 88 4.66 -3.91 -9.07
C MET A 88 5.13 -5.33 -9.45
N SER A 89 5.10 -6.28 -8.52
CA SER A 89 5.53 -7.66 -8.76
C SER A 89 4.49 -8.49 -9.54
N ALA A 90 3.25 -8.02 -9.69
CA ALA A 90 2.21 -8.69 -10.46
C ALA A 90 2.51 -8.62 -11.97
N LYS A 91 2.82 -9.77 -12.59
CA LYS A 91 3.14 -9.87 -14.02
C LYS A 91 2.02 -9.29 -14.88
N GLY A 92 2.36 -8.36 -15.78
CA GLY A 92 1.45 -7.82 -16.80
C GLY A 92 0.53 -6.67 -16.35
N GLN A 93 0.71 -6.14 -15.13
CA GLN A 93 -0.18 -5.10 -14.57
C GLN A 93 0.52 -3.80 -14.17
N ALA A 94 1.60 -3.43 -14.85
CA ALA A 94 2.12 -2.07 -14.69
C ALA A 94 1.10 -1.10 -15.28
N ALA A 95 0.23 -0.53 -14.43
CA ALA A 95 -0.68 0.53 -14.82
C ALA A 95 0.12 1.61 -15.55
N VAL A 96 -0.40 2.00 -16.71
CA VAL A 96 0.21 3.05 -17.53
C VAL A 96 -0.56 4.32 -17.20
N SER A 97 0.15 5.32 -16.69
CA SER A 97 -0.44 6.63 -16.41
C SER A 97 -0.76 7.37 -17.69
N PHE A 98 -1.51 8.47 -17.60
CA PHE A 98 -2.01 9.23 -18.75
C PHE A 98 -0.91 9.67 -19.74
N ASN A 99 0.33 9.81 -19.27
CA ASN A 99 1.51 10.24 -20.03
C ASN A 99 2.39 9.06 -20.48
N SER A 100 1.83 7.86 -20.56
CA SER A 100 2.53 6.63 -20.97
C SER A 100 3.67 6.17 -20.04
N ARG A 101 3.83 6.82 -18.88
CA ARG A 101 4.77 6.39 -17.84
C ARG A 101 4.19 5.22 -17.05
N ARG A 102 5.07 4.46 -16.42
CA ARG A 102 4.69 3.41 -15.46
C ARG A 102 5.43 3.63 -14.14
N CYS A 103 5.04 2.93 -13.09
CA CYS A 103 5.66 3.11 -11.77
C CYS A 103 7.17 2.83 -11.73
N TYR A 104 7.68 1.99 -12.63
CA TYR A 104 9.13 1.79 -12.75
C TYR A 104 9.86 3.05 -13.26
N ASP A 105 9.20 3.92 -14.01
CA ASP A 105 9.77 5.17 -14.55
C ASP A 105 9.89 6.29 -13.51
N LEU A 106 9.28 6.13 -12.33
CA LEU A 106 9.41 7.08 -11.23
C LEU A 106 10.87 7.18 -10.79
N ALA A 107 11.37 8.39 -10.54
CA ALA A 107 12.68 8.57 -9.94
C ALA A 107 12.67 7.93 -8.54
N ASP A 108 13.66 7.08 -8.25
CA ASP A 108 13.77 6.44 -6.94
C ASP A 108 14.68 7.19 -5.96
N ASN A 109 15.38 8.21 -6.43
CA ASN A 109 16.26 9.07 -5.61
C ASN A 109 17.27 8.30 -4.74
N CYS A 110 17.59 7.04 -5.07
CA CYS A 110 18.39 6.17 -4.20
C CYS A 110 19.75 6.80 -3.88
N HIS A 111 20.39 7.42 -4.87
CA HIS A 111 21.71 8.04 -4.76
C HIS A 111 21.77 9.18 -3.74
N GLU A 112 20.68 9.92 -3.55
CA GLU A 112 20.61 10.97 -2.52
C GLU A 112 20.21 10.38 -1.17
N LEU A 113 19.33 9.39 -1.15
CA LEU A 113 18.89 8.73 0.08
C LEU A 113 20.01 7.99 0.81
N VAL A 114 20.92 7.32 0.08
CA VAL A 114 22.08 6.67 0.72
C VAL A 114 23.04 7.66 1.40
N LYS A 115 23.05 8.93 1.00
CA LYS A 115 23.89 9.96 1.65
C LYS A 115 23.32 10.45 2.97
N SER A 116 22.06 10.15 3.28
CA SER A 116 21.39 10.58 4.50
C SER A 116 21.35 9.46 5.54
N PRO A 117 22.11 9.57 6.65
CA PRO A 117 22.11 8.56 7.72
C PRO A 117 20.70 8.33 8.30
N LYS A 118 19.91 9.42 8.43
CA LYS A 118 18.53 9.37 8.92
C LYS A 118 17.63 8.51 8.04
N HIS A 119 17.71 8.65 6.71
CA HIS A 119 16.92 7.82 5.79
C HIS A 119 17.38 6.36 5.82
N MET A 120 18.69 6.12 5.91
CA MET A 120 19.24 4.77 5.96
C MET A 120 18.85 4.00 7.23
N GLU A 121 18.86 4.67 8.38
CA GLU A 121 18.42 4.12 9.66
C GLU A 121 16.91 3.86 9.66
N TYR A 122 16.13 4.84 9.19
CA TYR A 122 14.68 4.70 9.07
C TYR A 122 14.30 3.54 8.13
N PHE A 123 14.92 3.47 6.95
CA PHE A 123 14.68 2.39 6.00
C PHE A 123 15.07 1.02 6.57
N SER A 124 16.18 0.93 7.30
CA SER A 124 16.59 -0.34 7.91
C SER A 124 15.57 -0.85 8.92
N SER A 125 15.02 0.05 9.75
CA SER A 125 13.95 -0.28 10.70
C SER A 125 12.65 -0.64 9.97
N LEU A 126 12.28 0.14 8.96
CA LEU A 126 11.11 -0.07 8.13
C LEU A 126 11.15 -1.42 7.39
N PHE A 127 12.31 -1.78 6.84
CA PHE A 127 12.52 -3.04 6.12
C PHE A 127 12.28 -4.25 7.02
N ASN A 128 12.74 -4.20 8.27
CA ASN A 128 12.50 -5.28 9.23
C ASN A 128 11.00 -5.44 9.53
N ILE A 129 10.27 -4.33 9.70
CA ILE A 129 8.82 -4.34 9.89
C ILE A 129 8.10 -4.88 8.65
N LEU A 130 8.53 -4.49 7.44
CA LEU A 130 7.98 -4.99 6.18
C LEU A 130 8.17 -6.50 6.04
N VAL A 131 9.37 -7.02 6.30
CA VAL A 131 9.66 -8.46 6.23
C VAL A 131 8.81 -9.24 7.23
N GLU A 132 8.69 -8.74 8.46
CA GLU A 132 7.85 -9.34 9.49
C GLU A 132 6.36 -9.34 9.08
N TYR A 133 5.87 -8.20 8.58
CA TYR A 133 4.48 -8.03 8.14
C TYR A 133 4.13 -8.91 6.94
N MET A 134 5.01 -8.96 5.95
CA MET A 134 4.78 -9.66 4.69
C MET A 134 5.02 -11.18 4.79
N TYR A 135 5.49 -11.68 5.94
CA TYR A 135 5.57 -13.08 6.39
C TYR A 135 5.70 -14.12 5.26
N GLY A 136 6.85 -14.14 4.58
CA GLY A 136 7.19 -15.16 3.57
C GLY A 136 6.70 -14.87 2.15
N THR A 137 6.21 -13.65 1.87
CA THR A 137 6.31 -13.15 0.49
C THR A 137 7.79 -12.96 0.20
N GLU A 138 8.34 -13.59 -0.84
CA GLU A 138 9.72 -13.33 -1.27
C GLU A 138 9.84 -11.82 -1.58
N VAL A 139 10.35 -11.06 -0.61
CA VAL A 139 10.88 -9.73 -0.89
C VAL A 139 12.19 -10.00 -1.62
N THR A 140 12.11 -9.94 -2.94
CA THR A 140 13.14 -10.42 -3.89
C THR A 140 14.50 -9.75 -3.66
N SER A 141 14.54 -8.52 -3.12
CA SER A 141 15.78 -7.88 -2.71
C SER A 141 15.56 -6.67 -1.78
N LYS A 142 16.42 -6.50 -0.75
CA LYS A 142 16.50 -5.25 0.04
C LYS A 142 16.79 -4.03 -0.84
N LYS A 143 17.55 -4.21 -1.93
CA LYS A 143 17.85 -3.16 -2.92
C LYS A 143 16.60 -2.72 -3.68
N GLU A 144 15.79 -3.68 -4.10
CA GLU A 144 14.53 -3.41 -4.80
C GLU A 144 13.54 -2.68 -3.88
N MET A 145 13.42 -3.16 -2.63
CA MET A 145 12.58 -2.48 -1.64
C MET A 145 13.08 -1.06 -1.32
N PHE A 146 14.39 -0.81 -1.35
CA PHE A 146 14.95 0.53 -1.18
C PHE A 146 14.63 1.45 -2.36
N SER A 147 14.68 0.94 -3.59
CA SER A 147 14.23 1.68 -4.78
C SER A 147 12.75 2.02 -4.71
N ILE A 148 11.90 1.08 -4.27
CA ILE A 148 10.48 1.36 -4.04
C ILE A 148 10.27 2.40 -2.96
N TYR A 149 10.97 2.28 -1.82
CA TYR A 149 10.92 3.28 -0.75
C TYR A 149 11.20 4.68 -1.31
N GLY A 150 12.27 4.82 -2.09
CA GLY A 150 12.66 6.10 -2.67
C GLY A 150 11.76 6.65 -3.78
N LYS A 151 10.93 5.80 -4.43
CA LYS A 151 9.87 6.25 -5.35
C LYS A 151 8.64 6.80 -4.61
N VAL A 152 8.48 6.49 -3.33
CA VAL A 152 7.28 6.84 -2.53
C VAL A 152 7.54 8.02 -1.58
N ILE A 153 8.80 8.39 -1.34
CA ILE A 153 9.20 9.51 -0.46
C ILE A 153 9.74 10.72 -1.22
#